data_AF-A0AAW5JTC6-F1
#
_entry.id   AF-A0AAW5JTC6-F1
#
_cell.length_a   1.000
_cell.length_b   1.000
_cell.length_c   1.000
_cell.angle_alpha   90.00
_cell.angle_beta   90.00
_cell.angle_gamma   90.00
#
_symmetry.space_group_name_H-M   'P 1'
#
loop_
_entity.id
_entity.type
_entity.pdbx_description
1 polymer ?
#
loop_
_entity_poly.entity_id
_entity_poly.type
_entity_poly.pdbx_seq_one_letter_code
_entity_poly.pdbx_strand_id
1 'polypeptide(L)'
;GGPAKLVRKYSTYTLLAIDEWLVDKPDEQFRRFLLELMELRYDNASTAFATQLATKEWHSRLGGDTIADAILDRIVHNTVWIDTGEFNMRQRHGQSMLES
;
A
#
# COMPACT_ATOMS: atom_id res chain seq x y z
N GLY A 1 13.98 -12.38 16.71
CA GLY A 1 13.08 -11.32 16.22
C GLY A 1 12.38 -11.88 15.02
N GLY A 2 11.05 -11.93 15.02
CA GLY A 2 10.27 -12.57 13.97
C GLY A 2 9.20 -11.64 13.39
N PRO A 3 8.41 -12.13 12.41
CA PRO A 3 7.34 -11.38 11.74
C PRO A 3 6.41 -10.65 12.73
N ALA A 4 6.02 -11.31 13.83
CA ALA A 4 5.18 -10.73 14.88
C ALA A 4 5.76 -9.47 15.55
N LYS A 5 7.09 -9.35 15.65
CA LYS A 5 7.73 -8.15 16.22
C LYS A 5 7.66 -6.98 15.24
N LEU A 6 7.74 -7.25 13.94
CA LEU A 6 7.60 -6.24 12.90
C LEU A 6 6.14 -5.78 12.80
N VAL A 7 5.18 -6.70 12.81
CA VAL A 7 3.74 -6.38 12.82
C VAL A 7 3.42 -5.41 13.96
N ARG A 8 3.82 -5.75 15.19
CA ARG A 8 3.64 -4.87 16.36
C ARG A 8 4.33 -3.53 16.22
N LYS A 9 5.53 -3.49 15.63
CA LYS A 9 6.25 -2.23 15.44
C LYS A 9 5.52 -1.33 14.44
N TYR A 10 5.07 -1.89 13.32
CA TYR A 10 4.42 -1.11 12.27
C TYR A 10 2.97 -0.76 12.59
N SER A 11 2.31 -1.51 13.48
CA SER A 11 0.95 -1.18 13.92
C SER A 11 0.89 0.06 14.82
N THR A 12 1.97 0.44 15.51
CA THR A 12 1.94 1.58 16.44
C THR A 12 2.16 2.94 15.80
N TYR A 13 2.52 3.00 14.51
CA TYR A 13 2.67 4.28 13.81
C TYR A 13 1.31 4.93 13.58
N THR A 14 1.16 6.19 13.99
CA THR A 14 -0.05 6.99 13.74
C THR A 14 -0.37 7.11 12.26
N LEU A 15 0.67 7.28 11.43
CA LEU A 15 0.60 7.22 9.97
C LEU A 15 1.67 6.25 9.46
N LEU A 16 1.23 5.24 8.71
CA LEU A 16 2.12 4.34 7.97
C LEU A 16 1.95 4.62 6.47
N ALA A 17 3.03 5.03 5.81
CA ALA A 17 3.05 5.22 4.36
C ALA A 17 3.72 4.01 3.69
N ILE A 18 3.04 3.45 2.69
CA ILE A 18 3.51 2.33 1.88
C ILE A 18 3.58 2.82 0.44
N ASP A 19 4.81 2.97 -0.05
CA ASP A 19 5.08 3.34 -1.44
C ASP A 19 5.10 2.10 -2.35
N GLU A 20 4.94 2.32 -3.65
CA GLU A 20 4.96 1.27 -4.68
C GLU A 20 4.01 0.10 -4.40
N TRP A 21 2.84 0.38 -3.85
CA TRP A 21 1.87 -0.64 -3.43
C TRP A 21 1.49 -1.57 -4.59
N LEU A 22 1.79 -2.86 -4.39
CA LEU A 22 1.54 -3.99 -5.28
C LEU A 22 2.21 -3.93 -6.66
N VAL A 23 3.17 -3.01 -6.86
CA VAL A 23 4.00 -2.97 -8.08
C VAL A 23 4.63 -4.34 -8.32
N ASP A 24 5.22 -4.92 -7.27
CA ASP A 24 5.61 -6.33 -7.22
C ASP A 24 4.56 -7.19 -6.52
N LYS A 25 4.40 -8.43 -7.00
CA LYS A 25 3.47 -9.38 -6.38
C LYS A 25 4.07 -9.88 -5.07
N PRO A 26 3.35 -9.74 -3.94
CA PRO A 26 3.84 -10.22 -2.67
C PRO A 26 3.80 -11.74 -2.59
N ASP A 27 4.82 -12.33 -1.96
CA ASP A 27 4.81 -13.76 -1.65
C ASP A 27 3.80 -14.09 -0.53
N GLU A 28 3.57 -15.38 -0.30
CA GLU A 28 2.59 -15.84 0.70
C GLU A 28 2.91 -15.32 2.12
N GLN A 29 4.18 -15.27 2.50
CA GLN A 29 4.58 -14.83 3.82
C GLN A 29 4.28 -13.33 4.01
N PHE A 30 4.57 -12.52 3.00
CA PHE A 30 4.31 -11.10 3.03
C PHE A 30 2.81 -10.79 2.97
N ARG A 31 2.02 -11.57 2.22
CA ARG A 31 0.55 -11.46 2.22
C ARG A 31 -0.03 -11.71 3.61
N ARG A 32 0.42 -12.74 4.31
CA ARG A 32 0.01 -13.01 5.70
C ARG A 32 0.42 -11.88 6.65
N PHE A 33 1.64 -11.36 6.49
CA PHE A 33 2.10 -10.20 7.23
C PHE A 33 1.22 -8.96 7.00
N LEU A 34 0.86 -8.67 5.74
CA LEU A 34 -0.02 -7.57 5.39
C LEU A 34 -1.40 -7.74 6.03
N LEU A 35 -1.97 -8.95 6.00
CA LEU A 35 -3.26 -9.22 6.64
C LEU A 35 -3.20 -8.94 8.15
N GLU A 36 -2.21 -9.48 8.85
CA GLU A 36 -2.04 -9.24 10.30
C GLU A 36 -1.82 -7.75 10.60
N LEU A 37 -1.02 -7.06 9.79
CA LEU A 37 -0.74 -5.64 9.97
C LEU A 37 -2.00 -4.79 9.73
N MET A 38 -2.76 -5.08 8.66
CA MET A 38 -3.99 -4.35 8.35
C MET A 38 -5.07 -4.61 9.39
N GLU A 39 -5.17 -5.83 9.93
CA GLU A 39 -6.10 -6.14 11.03
C GLU A 39 -5.84 -5.27 12.26
N LEU A 40 -4.59 -5.12 12.69
CA LEU A 40 -4.27 -4.30 13.87
C LEU A 40 -4.48 -2.80 13.62
N ARG A 41 -4.32 -2.34 12.39
CA ARG A 41 -4.43 -0.92 12.02
C ARG A 41 -5.87 -0.51 11.68
N TYR A 42 -6.71 -1.46 11.30
CA TYR A 42 -8.11 -1.24 10.96
C TYR A 42 -8.83 -0.46 12.08
N ASP A 43 -9.46 0.64 11.72
CA ASP A 43 -10.12 1.61 12.62
C ASP A 43 -9.29 2.18 13.77
N ASN A 44 -7.98 1.93 13.82
CA ASN A 44 -7.08 2.37 14.90
C ASN A 44 -6.04 3.39 14.44
N ALA A 45 -5.51 3.26 13.22
CA ALA A 45 -4.44 4.14 12.71
C ALA A 45 -4.48 4.29 11.19
N SER A 46 -4.10 5.47 10.68
CA SER A 46 -4.18 5.78 9.25
C SER A 46 -3.06 5.12 8.45
N THR A 47 -3.38 4.55 7.29
CA THR A 47 -2.39 3.97 6.37
C THR A 47 -2.54 4.63 5.01
N ALA A 48 -1.44 5.18 4.48
CA ALA A 48 -1.41 5.79 3.16
C ALA A 48 -0.72 4.84 2.18
N PHE A 49 -1.39 4.56 1.06
CA PHE A 49 -0.85 3.72 -0.01
C PHE A 49 -0.62 4.58 -1.24
N ALA A 50 0.62 4.57 -1.76
CA ALA A 50 0.92 5.12 -3.07
C ALA A 50 1.05 3.96 -4.07
N THR A 51 0.31 4.03 -5.17
CA THR A 51 0.37 3.01 -6.22
C THR A 51 0.32 3.65 -7.60
N GLN A 52 0.86 2.94 -8.57
CA GLN A 52 0.69 3.24 -10.00
C GLN A 52 -0.30 2.28 -10.66
N LEU A 53 -0.85 1.33 -9.89
CA LEU A 53 -1.75 0.30 -10.40
C LEU A 53 -3.20 0.71 -10.23
N ALA A 54 -4.02 0.37 -11.21
CA ALA A 54 -5.46 0.50 -11.07
C ALA A 54 -5.97 -0.42 -9.94
N THR A 55 -6.91 0.07 -9.13
CA THR A 55 -7.47 -0.67 -7.99
C THR A 55 -8.05 -2.04 -8.36
N LYS A 56 -8.62 -2.17 -9.56
CA LYS A 56 -9.11 -3.43 -10.13
C LYS A 56 -8.04 -4.53 -10.25
N GLU A 57 -6.76 -4.16 -10.30
CA GLU A 57 -5.65 -5.12 -10.38
C GLU A 57 -5.22 -5.64 -9.01
N TRP A 58 -5.57 -4.96 -7.91
CA TRP A 58 -5.02 -5.27 -6.61
C TRP A 58 -5.39 -6.68 -6.13
N HIS A 59 -6.64 -7.11 -6.37
CA HIS A 59 -7.11 -8.44 -5.97
C HIS A 59 -6.28 -9.55 -6.63
N SER A 60 -6.06 -9.47 -7.94
CA SER A 60 -5.26 -10.46 -8.67
C SER A 60 -3.77 -10.39 -8.32
N ARG A 61 -3.23 -9.20 -8.04
CA ARG A 61 -1.85 -9.00 -7.57
C ARG A 61 -1.62 -9.63 -6.20
N LEU A 62 -2.62 -9.56 -5.33
CA LEU A 62 -2.66 -10.22 -4.03
C LEU A 62 -2.99 -11.71 -4.12
N GLY A 63 -2.98 -12.35 -5.29
CA GLY A 63 -3.21 -13.80 -5.45
C GLY A 63 -4.66 -14.21 -5.72
N GLY A 64 -5.62 -13.30 -5.53
CA GLY A 64 -7.03 -13.50 -5.93
C GLY A 64 -7.80 -14.56 -5.14
N ASP A 65 -7.34 -14.89 -3.94
CA ASP A 65 -7.98 -15.83 -3.01
C ASP A 65 -8.62 -15.09 -1.83
N THR A 66 -9.15 -15.84 -0.87
CA THR A 66 -9.82 -15.29 0.32
C THR A 66 -8.92 -14.39 1.20
N ILE A 67 -7.59 -14.56 1.15
CA ILE A 67 -6.66 -13.67 1.86
C ILE A 67 -6.59 -12.33 1.13
N ALA A 68 -6.63 -12.33 -0.20
CA ALA A 68 -6.68 -11.09 -0.98
C ALA A 68 -7.95 -10.28 -0.65
N ASP A 69 -9.11 -10.93 -0.62
CA ASP A 69 -10.38 -10.31 -0.21
C ASP A 69 -10.26 -9.70 1.20
N ALA A 70 -9.77 -10.48 2.16
CA ALA A 70 -9.64 -10.03 3.55
C ALA A 70 -8.71 -8.81 3.70
N ILE A 71 -7.59 -8.77 2.97
CA ILE A 71 -6.68 -7.62 2.97
C ILE A 71 -7.37 -6.40 2.36
N LEU A 72 -8.03 -6.58 1.21
CA LEU A 72 -8.67 -5.48 0.49
C LEU A 72 -9.85 -4.90 1.25
N ASP A 73 -10.66 -5.71 1.92
CA ASP A 73 -11.76 -5.23 2.76
C ASP A 73 -11.24 -4.25 3.83
N ARG A 74 -10.13 -4.57 4.49
CA ARG A 74 -9.54 -3.70 5.54
C ARG A 74 -8.97 -2.41 4.99
N ILE A 75 -8.45 -2.44 3.76
CA ILE A 75 -7.87 -1.26 3.12
C ILE A 75 -8.99 -0.39 2.54
N VAL A 76 -9.78 -0.94 1.63
CA VAL A 76 -10.72 -0.18 0.78
C VAL A 76 -11.91 0.36 1.56
N HIS A 77 -12.38 -0.34 2.60
CA HIS A 77 -13.61 0.03 3.31
C HIS A 77 -13.60 1.44 3.90
N ASN A 78 -12.45 1.92 4.36
CA ASN A 78 -12.30 3.26 4.95
C ASN A 78 -11.23 4.10 4.22
N THR A 79 -11.02 3.84 2.93
CA THR A 79 -10.02 4.58 2.13
C THR A 79 -10.61 5.84 1.52
N VAL A 80 -9.87 6.95 1.63
CA VAL A 80 -10.06 8.15 0.82
C VAL A 80 -9.15 8.05 -0.41
N TRP A 81 -9.74 8.15 -1.59
CA TRP A 81 -9.01 8.10 -2.86
C TRP A 81 -8.53 9.48 -3.28
N ILE A 82 -7.24 9.59 -3.61
CA ILE A 82 -6.62 10.82 -4.12
C ILE A 82 -5.97 10.48 -5.45
N ASP A 83 -6.46 11.12 -6.52
CA ASP A 83 -5.83 11.05 -7.84
C ASP A 83 -4.77 12.15 -7.96
N THR A 84 -3.56 11.77 -8.33
CA THR A 84 -2.40 12.68 -8.47
C THR A 84 -2.17 13.13 -9.92
N GLY A 85 -3.01 12.67 -10.85
CA GLY A 85 -2.92 12.97 -12.27
C GLY A 85 -1.76 12.25 -12.96
N GLU A 86 -1.48 12.66 -14.20
CA GLU A 86 -0.52 11.97 -15.08
C GLU A 86 0.86 12.68 -15.14
N PHE A 87 1.06 13.74 -14.37
CA PHE A 87 2.26 14.56 -14.47
C PHE A 87 3.50 13.84 -13.93
N ASN A 88 4.45 13.55 -14.83
CA ASN A 88 5.75 13.05 -14.43
C ASN A 88 6.62 14.18 -13.87
N MET A 89 6.72 14.20 -12.54
CA MET A 89 7.52 15.20 -11.82
C MET A 89 9.01 15.14 -12.19
N ARG A 90 9.57 13.95 -12.44
CA ARG A 90 11.00 13.80 -12.79
C ARG A 90 11.31 14.43 -14.15
N GLN A 91 10.43 14.23 -15.14
CA GLN A 91 10.54 14.89 -16.45
C GLN A 91 10.47 16.42 -16.32
N ARG A 92 9.50 16.92 -15.54
CA ARG A 92 9.34 18.36 -15.30
C ARG A 92 10.57 19.00 -14.66
N HIS A 93 11.14 18.36 -13.64
CA HIS A 93 12.36 18.84 -13.01
C HIS A 93 13.56 18.80 -13.96
N GLY A 94 13.69 17.75 -14.78
CA GLY A 94 14.73 17.67 -15.81
C GLY A 94 14.63 18.79 -16.86
N GLN A 95 13.42 19.14 -17.30
CA GLN A 95 13.21 20.26 -18.25
C GLN A 95 13.59 21.61 -17.64
N SER A 96 13.19 21.87 -16.38
CA SER A 96 13.53 23.14 -15.71
C SER A 96 15.03 23.37 -15.54
N MET A 97 15.84 22.31 -15.45
CA MET A 97 17.30 22.38 -15.39
C MET A 97 17.96 22.68 -16.74
N LEU A 98 17.30 22.36 -17.87
CA LEU A 98 17.80 22.66 -19.22
C LEU A 98 17.45 24.08 -19.67
N GLU A 99 16.39 24.66 -19.08
CA GLU A 99 15.91 26.02 -19.36
C GLU A 99 16.54 27.10 -18.45
N SER A 100 17.37 26.69 -17.47
CA SER A 100 18.12 27.56 -16.55
C SER A 100 19.59 27.70 -16.96
#